data_AF-A0A3N4LXR2-F1
#
_entry.id   AF-A0A3N4LXR2-F1
#
_cell.length_a   1.000
_cell.length_b   1.000
_cell.length_c   1.000
_cell.angle_alpha   90.00
_cell.angle_beta   90.00
_cell.angle_gamma   90.00
#
_symmetry.space_group_name_H-M   'P 1'
#
loop_
_entity.id
_entity.type
_entity.pdbx_description
1 polymer ?
#
loop_
_entity_poly.entity_id
_entity_poly.type
_entity_poly.pdbx_seq_one_letter_code
_entity_poly.pdbx_strand_id
1 'polypeptide(L)'
;MAATNLDQDVYGTPLHSRHESCEAEVSKEGFIEAGTRTSLANGGCDVYNGAHATGDTYRDVDVSAISTLPEAIQLSYVAEGAANIIYRFSLPSDFPEGVFPSGMDKTHLLRLRKALPSGSPNLPAFAALRKIFFPLFPKEFILDTCIIRIPEGLIEKENAILKKREEVGDRPVKRAGLYLVGPPPLSGIPVDDNRQKPTLFESYGSLIEDMTPAAPGVDAESGRYHREVLVEFKPKWLSPSPSAPAGARRCRTCALRISKEYKKHGTIVVGNGSGNPGHWCPFDLASGEPHRIRLAVRGILSQKGAILTGWKETNGRKGEINGYERMILEDKVVGYFCGPKGKMLLGLLKKYQGSWDQQGPAAIFGEKGDKNTEPLAGEDRDDGEWGDQWIENVKKYLMAMTVRDLTLFLKVDLSTPPARDPNASDESVQARIGDLDLKSPENGKAKYWIDVETKLREGGWYTATEKKTRHTNGHRPQVTRKASVAGDKRKHGEVEGEIVDGRKIGPTGESIEVLIERERDEEGLDEDIKPEETGTVSWCRL
;
A
#
# COMPACT_ATOMS: atom_id res chain seq x y z
N MET A 1 20.12 -63.51 -17.98
CA MET A 1 19.06 -63.49 -16.96
C MET A 1 18.35 -62.15 -17.13
N ALA A 2 17.17 -62.02 -17.74
CA ALA A 2 16.08 -62.98 -17.94
C ALA A 2 15.57 -63.57 -16.60
N ALA A 3 14.27 -63.58 -16.29
CA ALA A 3 13.09 -63.35 -17.14
C ALA A 3 11.94 -62.69 -16.31
N THR A 4 11.00 -61.90 -16.89
CA THR A 4 9.62 -62.27 -17.31
C THR A 4 8.72 -62.82 -16.17
N ASN A 5 7.39 -62.63 -16.07
CA ASN A 5 6.38 -61.92 -16.88
C ASN A 5 4.98 -62.05 -16.23
N LEU A 6 4.01 -61.19 -16.61
CA LEU A 6 2.55 -61.49 -16.81
C LEU A 6 1.75 -62.06 -15.60
N ASP A 7 0.40 -62.14 -15.55
CA ASP A 7 -0.72 -61.58 -16.33
C ASP A 7 -1.96 -61.41 -15.38
N GLN A 8 -2.99 -60.59 -15.65
CA GLN A 8 -4.28 -60.91 -16.30
C GLN A 8 -4.94 -62.27 -15.91
N ASP A 9 -6.22 -62.38 -15.52
CA ASP A 9 -7.23 -61.39 -15.08
C ASP A 9 -8.17 -62.02 -13.98
N VAL A 10 -9.49 -62.31 -14.02
CA VAL A 10 -10.62 -62.07 -14.96
C VAL A 10 -12.00 -62.22 -14.24
N TYR A 11 -13.00 -61.41 -14.61
CA TYR A 11 -14.47 -61.43 -14.27
C TYR A 11 -14.97 -61.49 -12.79
N GLY A 12 -15.98 -60.66 -12.45
CA GLY A 12 -16.68 -60.76 -11.16
C GLY A 12 -17.70 -59.67 -10.81
N THR A 13 -18.72 -59.41 -11.64
CA THR A 13 -19.80 -58.41 -11.39
C THR A 13 -21.20 -59.01 -11.60
N PRO A 14 -22.30 -58.42 -11.07
CA PRO A 14 -22.43 -57.40 -10.01
C PRO A 14 -23.41 -57.83 -8.89
N LEU A 15 -23.65 -56.97 -7.88
CA LEU A 15 -24.99 -56.85 -7.27
C LEU A 15 -25.21 -55.44 -6.70
N HIS A 16 -26.43 -54.92 -6.81
CA HIS A 16 -26.86 -53.65 -6.24
C HIS A 16 -27.56 -53.86 -4.89
N SER A 17 -27.28 -52.98 -3.94
CA SER A 17 -28.30 -52.40 -3.05
C SER A 17 -27.95 -50.93 -2.77
N ARG A 18 -28.95 -50.14 -2.39
CA ARG A 18 -28.89 -48.68 -2.23
C ARG A 18 -29.63 -48.29 -0.96
N HIS A 19 -29.05 -47.38 -0.17
CA HIS A 19 -29.69 -46.71 0.98
C HIS A 19 -30.06 -47.70 2.12
N GLU A 20 -30.20 -47.31 3.40
CA GLU A 20 -30.51 -45.99 3.98
C GLU A 20 -29.54 -45.56 5.11
N SER A 21 -29.86 -44.43 5.74
CA SER A 21 -29.11 -43.73 6.78
C SER A 21 -29.39 -44.24 8.19
N CYS A 22 -28.38 -44.18 9.06
CA CYS A 22 -28.58 -44.10 10.51
C CYS A 22 -27.92 -42.83 11.06
N GLU A 23 -28.70 -42.01 11.76
CA GLU A 23 -28.19 -40.99 12.66
C GLU A 23 -27.75 -41.64 13.98
N ALA A 24 -26.83 -41.01 14.73
CA ALA A 24 -26.49 -41.42 16.08
C ALA A 24 -26.15 -40.18 16.93
N GLU A 25 -26.91 -39.96 17.99
CA GLU A 25 -26.71 -38.86 18.92
C GLU A 25 -25.51 -39.11 19.86
N VAL A 26 -24.86 -38.04 20.31
CA VAL A 26 -23.99 -38.05 21.50
C VAL A 26 -24.40 -36.87 22.39
N SER A 27 -24.46 -37.12 23.70
CA SER A 27 -25.17 -36.29 24.67
C SER A 27 -24.42 -35.04 25.14
N LYS A 28 -25.19 -34.10 25.69
CA LYS A 28 -24.70 -32.93 26.44
C LYS A 28 -24.24 -33.34 27.84
N GLU A 29 -23.22 -32.67 28.36
CA GLU A 29 -23.26 -32.05 29.71
C GLU A 29 -22.05 -31.12 29.94
N GLY A 30 -22.17 -30.18 30.89
CA GLY A 30 -21.00 -29.63 31.60
C GLY A 30 -20.26 -28.42 31.00
N PHE A 31 -20.93 -27.28 30.78
CA PHE A 31 -20.27 -25.97 30.94
C PHE A 31 -21.21 -24.97 31.63
N ILE A 32 -20.67 -24.20 32.58
CA ILE A 32 -21.44 -23.40 33.56
C ILE A 32 -21.69 -21.98 33.06
N GLU A 33 -22.87 -21.45 33.34
CA GLU A 33 -23.25 -20.07 33.00
C GLU A 33 -22.48 -19.02 33.80
N ALA A 34 -22.03 -17.98 33.11
CA ALA A 34 -21.63 -16.69 33.71
C ALA A 34 -22.33 -15.57 32.91
N GLY A 35 -23.64 -15.43 33.12
CA GLY A 35 -24.48 -14.54 32.31
C GLY A 35 -24.40 -13.07 32.73
N THR A 36 -23.81 -12.22 31.89
CA THR A 36 -24.05 -10.77 31.91
C THR A 36 -24.55 -10.29 30.55
N ARG A 37 -25.87 -10.04 30.47
CA ARG A 37 -26.46 -9.30 29.34
C ARG A 37 -26.06 -7.82 29.43
N THR A 38 -24.95 -7.44 28.81
CA THR A 38 -24.77 -6.05 28.38
C THR A 38 -25.59 -5.83 27.12
N SER A 39 -26.60 -4.96 27.19
CA SER A 39 -27.32 -4.48 26.02
C SER A 39 -26.36 -3.72 25.11
N LEU A 40 -26.52 -3.89 23.79
CA LEU A 40 -25.96 -2.95 22.81
C LEU A 40 -26.75 -1.64 22.93
N ALA A 41 -26.33 -0.78 23.84
CA ALA A 41 -26.88 0.56 24.01
C ALA A 41 -26.54 1.42 22.79
N ASN A 42 -27.47 2.30 22.39
CA ASN A 42 -27.32 3.18 21.24
C ASN A 42 -26.21 4.23 21.51
N GLY A 43 -24.99 3.92 21.08
CA GLY A 43 -23.89 4.88 21.02
C GLY A 43 -23.94 5.66 19.71
N GLY A 44 -24.48 6.88 19.74
CA GLY A 44 -24.42 7.82 18.63
C GLY A 44 -22.96 8.03 18.17
N CYS A 45 -22.74 8.08 16.86
CA CYS A 45 -21.41 8.19 16.28
C CYS A 45 -21.24 9.58 15.65
N ASP A 46 -21.03 10.61 16.48
CA ASP A 46 -20.99 12.04 16.10
C ASP A 46 -19.71 12.46 15.33
N VAL A 47 -19.13 11.53 14.59
CA VAL A 47 -17.85 11.68 13.85
C VAL A 47 -18.07 12.29 12.45
N TYR A 48 -19.31 12.55 12.04
CA TYR A 48 -19.63 13.04 10.68
C TYR A 48 -20.68 14.14 10.58
N ASN A 49 -20.89 14.91 11.65
CA ASN A 49 -21.59 16.18 11.54
C ASN A 49 -20.65 17.21 10.89
N GLY A 50 -21.11 17.86 9.82
CA GLY A 50 -20.42 18.99 9.18
C GLY A 50 -20.48 20.24 10.06
N ALA A 51 -19.76 20.21 11.18
CA ALA A 51 -19.78 21.24 12.21
C ALA A 51 -18.36 21.50 12.76
N HIS A 52 -18.20 22.67 13.38
CA HIS A 52 -16.95 23.07 14.03
C HIS A 52 -16.49 22.02 15.07
N ALA A 53 -15.18 21.85 15.24
CA ALA A 53 -14.59 20.82 16.10
C ALA A 53 -14.78 21.10 17.61
N THR A 54 -16.01 20.98 18.10
CA THR A 54 -16.41 21.28 19.48
C THR A 54 -16.29 20.06 20.39
N GLY A 55 -15.14 19.93 21.07
CA GLY A 55 -14.98 19.18 22.32
C GLY A 55 -14.98 17.64 22.27
N ASP A 56 -16.00 17.01 21.68
CA ASP A 56 -16.39 15.65 22.08
C ASP A 56 -15.66 14.50 21.38
N THR A 57 -14.95 14.77 20.28
CA THR A 57 -14.13 13.75 19.58
C THR A 57 -12.89 13.31 20.35
N TYR A 58 -12.55 13.96 21.46
CA TYR A 58 -11.33 13.70 22.24
C TYR A 58 -11.54 12.84 23.50
N ARG A 59 -12.79 12.58 23.93
CA ARG A 59 -13.09 11.98 25.26
C ARG A 59 -12.51 10.57 25.47
N ASP A 60 -12.20 9.83 24.41
CA ASP A 60 -11.70 8.44 24.47
C ASP A 60 -10.16 8.30 24.57
N VAL A 61 -9.44 9.42 24.61
CA VAL A 61 -7.97 9.48 24.76
C VAL A 61 -7.64 10.42 25.92
N ASP A 62 -7.11 9.86 27.01
CA ASP A 62 -6.55 10.66 28.10
C ASP A 62 -5.26 11.37 27.62
N VAL A 63 -5.40 12.64 27.26
CA VAL A 63 -4.28 13.47 26.81
C VAL A 63 -3.27 13.76 27.92
N SER A 64 -3.63 13.63 29.21
CA SER A 64 -2.72 13.85 30.33
C SER A 64 -1.74 12.69 30.52
N ALA A 65 -2.16 11.47 30.14
CA ALA A 65 -1.32 10.27 30.13
C ALA A 65 -0.38 10.14 28.92
N ILE A 66 -0.46 11.05 27.93
CA ILE A 66 0.44 11.02 26.76
C ILE A 66 1.81 11.57 27.14
N SER A 67 2.82 10.69 27.18
CA SER A 67 4.23 11.04 27.38
C SER A 67 4.80 11.97 26.30
N THR A 68 5.90 12.65 26.62
CA THR A 68 6.64 13.53 25.69
C THR A 68 7.98 12.91 25.31
N LEU A 69 8.41 13.04 24.06
CA LEU A 69 9.79 12.68 23.68
C LEU A 69 10.80 13.63 24.37
N PRO A 70 12.01 13.16 24.75
CA PRO A 70 13.03 14.02 25.33
C PRO A 70 13.47 15.12 24.37
N GLU A 71 13.74 16.33 24.85
CA GLU A 71 14.28 17.44 24.04
C GLU A 71 15.61 17.05 23.35
N ALA A 72 16.46 16.32 24.08
CA ALA A 72 17.74 15.80 23.60
C ALA A 72 17.62 14.57 22.65
N ILE A 73 16.42 14.24 22.16
CA ILE A 73 16.22 13.11 21.24
C ILE A 73 17.03 13.27 19.95
N GLN A 74 17.69 12.17 19.56
CA GLN A 74 18.40 12.06 18.29
C GLN A 74 17.52 11.31 17.29
N LEU A 75 17.35 11.89 16.10
CA LEU A 75 16.54 11.34 15.03
C LEU A 75 17.42 10.96 13.84
N SER A 76 17.12 9.83 13.22
CA SER A 76 17.77 9.31 12.02
C SER A 76 16.72 9.03 10.95
N TYR A 77 16.77 9.77 9.85
CA TYR A 77 15.85 9.63 8.73
C TYR A 77 15.86 8.21 8.14
N VAL A 78 14.69 7.57 8.05
CA VAL A 78 14.51 6.22 7.47
C VAL A 78 13.85 6.30 6.09
N ALA A 79 12.68 6.96 5.99
CA ALA A 79 11.88 6.99 4.76
C ALA A 79 10.91 8.20 4.73
N GLU A 80 10.36 8.52 3.56
CA GLU A 80 9.28 9.51 3.47
C GLU A 80 8.17 9.15 2.45
N GLY A 81 6.92 9.29 2.91
CA GLY A 81 5.72 9.19 2.09
C GLY A 81 5.35 10.53 1.46
N ALA A 82 4.14 10.60 0.91
CA ALA A 82 3.55 11.86 0.46
C ALA A 82 3.29 12.80 1.65
N ALA A 83 2.63 12.30 2.70
CA ALA A 83 2.16 13.10 3.84
C ALA A 83 2.97 12.99 5.14
N ASN A 84 3.94 12.06 5.23
CA ASN A 84 4.68 11.77 6.46
C ASN A 84 6.17 11.52 6.19
N ILE A 85 7.00 11.67 7.22
CA ILE A 85 8.40 11.25 7.28
C ILE A 85 8.55 10.27 8.45
N ILE A 86 9.35 9.22 8.25
CA ILE A 86 9.63 8.18 9.24
C ILE A 86 11.08 8.29 9.69
N TYR A 87 11.28 8.33 11.01
CA TYR A 87 12.58 8.41 11.67
C TYR A 87 12.77 7.21 12.60
N ARG A 88 13.99 6.68 12.68
CA ARG A 88 14.47 5.96 13.86
C ARG A 88 14.86 7.00 14.91
N PHE A 89 14.60 6.74 16.18
CA PHE A 89 14.97 7.63 17.27
C PHE A 89 15.81 6.88 18.30
N SER A 90 16.70 7.59 19.00
CA SER A 90 17.46 7.04 20.12
C SER A 90 17.46 8.00 21.30
N LEU A 91 17.21 7.45 22.49
CA LEU A 91 17.23 8.18 23.75
C LEU A 91 18.68 8.53 24.16
N PRO A 92 18.91 9.63 24.89
CA PRO A 92 20.20 9.90 25.53
C PRO A 92 20.64 8.76 26.46
N SER A 93 21.95 8.52 26.55
CA SER A 93 22.53 7.43 27.37
C SER A 93 22.35 7.63 28.87
N ASP A 94 22.07 8.86 29.28
CA ASP A 94 21.80 9.34 30.64
C ASP A 94 20.29 9.56 30.89
N PHE A 95 19.42 9.20 29.94
CA PHE A 95 17.98 9.39 30.10
C PHE A 95 17.40 8.47 31.21
N PRO A 96 16.61 8.98 32.17
CA PRO A 96 16.17 8.19 33.31
C PRO A 96 15.25 7.01 32.92
N GLU A 97 15.57 5.82 33.44
CA GLU A 97 14.71 4.65 33.29
C GLU A 97 13.29 4.89 33.87
N GLY A 98 12.27 4.37 33.19
CA GLY A 98 10.88 4.48 33.61
C GLY A 98 10.17 5.79 33.26
N VAL A 99 10.88 6.85 32.85
CA VAL A 99 10.25 8.12 32.41
C VAL A 99 9.68 8.02 30.98
N PHE A 100 10.24 7.13 30.16
CA PHE A 100 9.74 6.76 28.84
C PHE A 100 9.61 5.23 28.77
N PRO A 101 8.65 4.66 28.02
CA PRO A 101 8.47 3.20 27.97
C PRO A 101 9.74 2.50 27.45
N SER A 102 10.33 1.64 28.28
CA SER A 102 11.64 1.05 28.02
C SER A 102 11.63 0.19 26.75
N GLY A 103 12.63 0.38 25.89
CA GLY A 103 12.79 -0.38 24.64
C GLY A 103 11.96 0.12 23.45
N MET A 104 11.14 1.18 23.59
CA MET A 104 10.45 1.78 22.43
C MET A 104 11.42 2.32 21.38
N ASP A 105 12.59 2.82 21.78
CA ASP A 105 13.70 3.25 20.91
C ASP A 105 14.24 2.13 19.98
N LYS A 106 14.09 0.87 20.42
CA LYS A 106 14.57 -0.33 19.70
C LYS A 106 13.46 -1.07 18.95
N THR A 107 12.20 -0.75 19.23
CA THR A 107 11.03 -1.49 18.73
C THR A 107 10.06 -0.64 17.92
N HIS A 108 10.23 0.68 17.89
CA HIS A 108 9.35 1.61 17.18
C HIS A 108 10.13 2.63 16.33
N LEU A 109 9.44 3.19 15.35
CA LEU A 109 9.86 4.33 14.54
C LEU A 109 8.92 5.53 14.80
N LEU A 110 9.43 6.75 14.67
CA LEU A 110 8.67 7.99 14.83
C LEU A 110 8.13 8.46 13.47
N ARG A 111 6.80 8.47 13.31
CA ARG A 111 6.04 9.05 12.19
C ARG A 111 5.74 10.52 12.49
N LEU A 112 6.32 11.43 11.72
CA LEU A 112 6.03 12.88 11.77
C LEU A 112 5.28 13.33 10.51
N ARG A 113 4.28 14.19 10.70
CA ARG A 113 3.39 14.68 9.63
C ARG A 113 4.02 15.85 8.88
N LYS A 114 3.73 15.94 7.57
CA LYS A 114 4.08 17.09 6.73
C LYS A 114 2.97 18.13 6.69
N ALA A 115 3.35 19.39 6.47
CA ALA A 115 2.43 20.46 6.16
C ALA A 115 1.76 20.21 4.80
N LEU A 116 0.50 19.76 4.82
CA LEU A 116 -0.35 19.54 3.64
C LEU A 116 -1.79 19.97 3.97
N PRO A 117 -2.50 20.68 3.07
CA PRO A 117 -3.88 21.12 3.30
C PRO A 117 -4.85 19.98 3.63
N SER A 118 -4.64 18.80 3.04
CA SER A 118 -5.45 17.59 3.21
C SER A 118 -4.97 16.64 4.32
N GLY A 119 -4.08 17.08 5.22
CA GLY A 119 -3.48 16.23 6.26
C GLY A 119 -4.19 16.36 7.61
N SER A 120 -4.87 15.30 8.08
CA SER A 120 -5.44 15.25 9.42
C SER A 120 -4.37 15.30 10.51
N PRO A 121 -4.56 16.04 11.63
CA PRO A 121 -3.64 16.00 12.77
C PRO A 121 -3.60 14.62 13.44
N ASN A 122 -2.46 14.29 14.04
CA ASN A 122 -2.16 12.95 14.54
C ASN A 122 -3.05 12.50 15.72
N LEU A 123 -3.44 13.40 16.63
CA LEU A 123 -4.28 13.03 17.79
C LEU A 123 -5.70 12.59 17.37
N PRO A 124 -6.47 13.34 16.56
CA PRO A 124 -7.74 12.86 15.98
C PRO A 124 -7.57 11.58 15.13
N ALA A 125 -6.50 11.48 14.33
CA ALA A 125 -6.24 10.28 13.53
C ALA A 125 -6.00 9.04 14.40
N PHE A 126 -5.26 9.19 15.51
CA PHE A 126 -5.03 8.12 16.49
C PHE A 126 -6.30 7.76 17.28
N ALA A 127 -7.13 8.73 17.66
CA ALA A 127 -8.43 8.47 18.30
C ALA A 127 -9.33 7.64 17.38
N ALA A 128 -9.41 7.99 16.09
CA ALA A 128 -10.13 7.21 15.08
C ALA A 128 -9.53 5.81 14.89
N LEU A 129 -8.21 5.68 14.81
CA LEU A 129 -7.50 4.39 14.72
C LEU A 129 -7.85 3.45 15.89
N ARG A 130 -7.72 3.96 17.12
CA ARG A 130 -8.00 3.25 18.38
C ARG A 130 -9.47 2.86 18.54
N LYS A 131 -10.40 3.73 18.12
CA LYS A 131 -11.85 3.51 18.28
C LYS A 131 -12.46 2.64 17.17
N ILE A 132 -12.02 2.83 15.93
CA ILE A 132 -12.66 2.23 14.74
C ILE A 132 -11.93 0.97 14.28
N PHE A 133 -10.60 0.99 14.21
CA PHE A 133 -9.84 -0.05 13.52
C PHE A 133 -9.15 -1.07 14.43
N PHE A 134 -8.67 -0.66 15.62
CA PHE A 134 -8.09 -1.59 16.59
C PHE A 134 -9.04 -2.74 17.01
N PRO A 135 -10.36 -2.53 17.21
CA PRO A 135 -11.27 -3.62 17.59
C PRO A 135 -11.61 -4.64 16.47
N LEU A 136 -11.17 -4.41 15.23
CA LEU A 136 -11.56 -5.22 14.06
C LEU A 136 -10.70 -6.45 13.82
N PHE A 137 -9.44 -6.41 14.26
CA PHE A 137 -8.46 -7.44 13.97
C PHE A 137 -7.81 -7.91 15.28
N PRO A 138 -7.39 -9.19 15.38
CA PRO A 138 -6.47 -9.62 16.42
C PRO A 138 -5.26 -8.69 16.49
N LYS A 139 -4.81 -8.35 17.70
CA LYS A 139 -3.76 -7.34 17.93
C LYS A 139 -2.47 -7.66 17.18
N GLU A 140 -2.15 -8.94 17.03
CA GLU A 140 -0.98 -9.45 16.30
C GLU A 140 -1.02 -9.21 14.78
N PHE A 141 -2.14 -8.73 14.23
CA PHE A 141 -2.24 -8.30 12.83
C PHE A 141 -2.20 -6.79 12.65
N ILE A 142 -2.15 -5.96 13.69
CA ILE A 142 -2.09 -4.50 13.57
C ILE A 142 -0.68 -4.04 13.99
N LEU A 143 -0.06 -3.12 13.25
CA LEU A 143 1.17 -2.47 13.73
C LEU A 143 0.89 -1.84 15.09
N ASP A 144 1.69 -2.17 16.11
CA ASP A 144 1.60 -1.42 17.37
C ASP A 144 1.82 0.07 17.07
N THR A 145 0.98 0.92 17.64
CA THR A 145 0.93 2.34 17.33
C THR A 145 0.47 3.09 18.58
N CYS A 146 1.24 4.09 19.00
CA CYS A 146 0.85 4.99 20.08
C CYS A 146 1.14 6.46 19.72
N ILE A 147 0.39 7.35 20.35
CA ILE A 147 0.53 8.80 20.22
C ILE A 147 1.60 9.31 21.21
N ILE A 148 2.43 10.26 20.81
CA ILE A 148 3.50 10.82 21.66
C ILE A 148 3.57 12.35 21.48
N ARG A 149 3.83 13.12 22.54
CA ARG A 149 4.02 14.58 22.42
C ARG A 149 5.40 14.90 21.86
N ILE A 150 5.44 15.92 21.00
CA ILE A 150 6.67 16.43 20.38
C ILE A 150 7.23 17.58 21.25
N PRO A 151 8.51 17.55 21.65
CA PRO A 151 9.14 18.66 22.38
C PRO A 151 9.37 19.88 21.48
N GLU A 152 9.44 21.05 22.10
CA GLU A 152 9.65 22.33 21.42
C GLU A 152 10.99 22.37 20.65
N GLY A 153 11.01 23.05 19.50
CA GLY A 153 12.22 23.18 18.65
C GLY A 153 12.59 21.94 17.82
N LEU A 154 12.00 20.76 18.08
CA LEU A 154 12.36 19.53 17.34
C LEU A 154 11.94 19.60 15.87
N ILE A 155 10.78 20.17 15.56
CA ILE A 155 10.30 20.30 14.17
C ILE A 155 11.14 21.32 13.39
N GLU A 156 11.55 22.39 14.05
CA GLU A 156 12.37 23.47 13.49
C GLU A 156 13.77 22.95 13.17
N LYS A 157 14.37 22.19 14.10
CA LYS A 157 15.63 21.44 13.95
C LYS A 157 15.57 20.47 12.78
N GLU A 158 14.56 19.59 12.73
CA GLU A 158 14.45 18.60 11.65
C GLU A 158 14.14 19.25 10.29
N ASN A 159 13.36 20.33 10.25
CA ASN A 159 13.12 21.08 9.02
C ASN A 159 14.39 21.78 8.50
N ALA A 160 15.28 22.25 9.37
CA ALA A 160 16.60 22.74 8.98
C ALA A 160 17.49 21.62 8.41
N ILE A 161 17.44 20.42 9.01
CA ILE A 161 18.14 19.23 8.50
C ILE A 161 17.57 18.80 7.13
N LEU A 162 16.26 18.83 6.93
CA LEU A 162 15.61 18.51 5.65
C LEU A 162 16.02 19.49 4.54
N LYS A 163 16.08 20.80 4.81
CA LYS A 163 16.60 21.81 3.88
C LYS A 163 18.03 21.51 3.45
N LYS A 164 18.92 21.24 4.41
CA LYS A 164 20.31 20.86 4.12
C LYS A 164 20.41 19.57 3.30
N ARG A 165 19.48 18.63 3.46
CA ARG A 165 19.40 17.40 2.64
C ARG A 165 18.87 17.64 1.22
N GLU A 166 18.07 18.68 1.01
CA GLU A 166 17.68 19.14 -0.34
C GLU A 166 18.86 19.82 -1.04
N GLU A 167 19.57 20.72 -0.34
CA GLU A 167 20.75 21.45 -0.84
C GLU A 167 21.86 20.52 -1.37
N VAL A 168 22.09 19.38 -0.71
CA VAL A 168 23.11 18.39 -1.15
C VAL A 168 22.56 17.28 -2.06
N GLY A 169 21.27 17.32 -2.42
CA GLY A 169 20.62 16.32 -3.29
C GLY A 169 20.29 14.97 -2.65
N ASP A 170 20.47 14.83 -1.33
CA ASP A 170 20.15 13.62 -0.55
C ASP A 170 18.63 13.38 -0.36
N ARG A 171 17.80 14.40 -0.61
CA ARG A 171 16.34 14.30 -0.58
C ARG A 171 15.78 14.10 -2.00
N PRO A 172 14.87 13.13 -2.23
CA PRO A 172 14.26 12.92 -3.55
C PRO A 172 13.54 14.18 -4.06
N VAL A 173 13.85 14.62 -5.29
CA VAL A 173 13.30 15.86 -5.88
C VAL A 173 11.77 15.97 -5.78
N LYS A 174 11.02 14.85 -5.91
CA LYS A 174 9.55 14.80 -5.75
C LYS A 174 9.03 14.96 -4.30
N ARG A 175 9.89 15.43 -3.40
CA ARG A 175 9.66 15.68 -1.97
C ARG A 175 10.26 17.00 -1.47
N ALA A 176 11.05 17.69 -2.31
CA ALA A 176 11.63 18.98 -1.96
C ALA A 176 10.53 20.02 -1.65
N GLY A 177 10.80 20.94 -0.72
CA GLY A 177 9.83 21.95 -0.28
C GLY A 177 8.70 21.44 0.64
N LEU A 178 8.52 20.12 0.82
CA LEU A 178 7.45 19.55 1.65
C LEU A 178 7.98 19.22 3.06
N TYR A 179 7.86 20.18 3.96
CA TYR A 179 8.42 20.14 5.32
C TYR A 179 7.46 19.56 6.37
N LEU A 180 7.99 19.24 7.55
CA LEU A 180 7.21 18.84 8.72
C LEU A 180 6.36 20.01 9.23
N VAL A 181 5.16 19.70 9.73
CA VAL A 181 4.29 20.67 10.41
C VAL A 181 4.65 20.80 11.89
N GLY A 182 4.70 22.03 12.40
CA GLY A 182 5.07 22.37 13.78
C GLY A 182 3.90 22.72 14.69
N PRO A 183 4.16 22.99 15.98
CA PRO A 183 3.14 23.41 16.95
C PRO A 183 2.52 24.78 16.59
N PRO A 184 1.33 25.10 17.12
CA PRO A 184 0.74 26.42 16.93
C PRO A 184 1.59 27.52 17.61
N PRO A 185 1.62 28.75 17.07
CA PRO A 185 2.36 29.86 17.67
C PRO A 185 1.93 30.19 19.10
N LEU A 186 2.89 30.56 19.95
CA LEU A 186 2.64 31.02 21.32
C LEU A 186 1.76 32.29 21.39
N SER A 187 1.65 33.05 20.30
CA SER A 187 0.72 34.17 20.14
C SER A 187 -0.76 33.74 20.01
N GLY A 188 -1.05 32.45 20.07
CA GLY A 188 -2.36 31.87 19.77
C GLY A 188 -2.54 31.54 18.29
N ILE A 189 -3.57 30.75 18.00
CA ILE A 189 -4.00 30.44 16.63
C ILE A 189 -4.62 31.72 16.03
N PRO A 190 -4.15 32.22 14.87
CA PRO A 190 -4.82 33.29 14.17
C PRO A 190 -6.24 32.86 13.76
N VAL A 191 -7.26 33.49 14.35
CA VAL A 191 -8.66 33.25 13.98
C VAL A 191 -8.99 34.11 12.76
N ASP A 192 -8.44 33.71 11.62
CA ASP A 192 -8.82 34.21 10.31
C ASP A 192 -10.25 33.75 9.98
N ASP A 193 -11.10 34.66 9.49
CA ASP A 193 -12.51 34.37 9.23
C ASP A 193 -12.70 33.33 8.11
N ASN A 194 -11.71 33.22 7.21
CA ASN A 194 -11.68 32.28 6.10
C ASN A 194 -11.04 30.92 6.46
N ARG A 195 -11.60 30.27 7.49
CA ARG A 195 -11.42 28.82 7.78
C ARG A 195 -9.96 28.32 7.76
N GLN A 196 -9.00 29.01 8.38
CA GLN A 196 -7.63 28.46 8.54
C GLN A 196 -7.68 27.12 9.31
N LYS A 197 -7.54 26.01 8.58
CA LYS A 197 -7.89 24.68 9.06
C LYS A 197 -6.96 24.23 10.21
N PRO A 198 -7.45 23.47 11.21
CA PRO A 198 -6.62 22.80 12.21
C PRO A 198 -5.54 21.86 11.64
N THR A 199 -5.57 21.58 10.33
CA THR A 199 -4.60 20.77 9.59
C THR A 199 -3.23 21.46 9.39
N LEU A 200 -3.09 22.73 9.79
CA LEU A 200 -1.84 23.51 9.65
C LEU A 200 -0.88 23.45 10.86
N PHE A 201 -1.28 22.79 11.97
CA PHE A 201 -0.41 22.62 13.15
C PHE A 201 -0.34 21.15 13.59
N GLU A 202 0.67 20.82 14.39
CA GLU A 202 0.88 19.50 14.98
C GLU A 202 1.68 19.59 16.28
N SER A 203 1.26 18.84 17.30
CA SER A 203 1.96 18.76 18.60
C SER A 203 2.24 17.32 19.03
N TYR A 204 1.83 16.35 18.19
CA TYR A 204 1.97 14.92 18.46
C TYR A 204 2.58 14.19 17.27
N GLY A 205 3.47 13.24 17.56
CA GLY A 205 3.92 12.23 16.61
C GLY A 205 3.16 10.92 16.84
N SER A 206 3.32 9.96 15.93
CA SER A 206 2.98 8.56 16.22
C SER A 206 4.25 7.74 16.32
N LEU A 207 4.40 6.94 17.37
CA LEU A 207 5.33 5.83 17.37
C LEU A 207 4.64 4.65 16.71
N ILE A 208 5.30 4.00 15.76
CA ILE A 208 4.80 2.83 15.02
C ILE A 208 5.78 1.67 15.14
N GLU A 209 5.29 0.43 15.25
CA GLU A 209 6.10 -0.78 15.35
C GLU A 209 7.13 -0.88 14.21
N ASP A 210 8.39 -1.15 14.58
CA ASP A 210 9.49 -1.25 13.64
C ASP A 210 9.54 -2.62 12.94
N MET A 211 8.87 -2.69 11.80
CA MET A 211 8.91 -3.83 10.89
C MET A 211 10.15 -3.84 9.97
N THR A 212 11.14 -2.95 10.14
CA THR A 212 12.35 -3.01 9.32
C THR A 212 13.17 -4.28 9.62
N PRO A 213 13.73 -4.95 8.60
CA PRO A 213 14.51 -6.17 8.82
C PRO A 213 15.83 -5.91 9.51
N ALA A 214 16.25 -6.83 10.38
CA ALA A 214 17.61 -6.86 10.91
C ALA A 214 18.66 -7.02 9.79
N ALA A 215 19.82 -6.36 9.97
CA ALA A 215 20.96 -6.55 9.07
C ALA A 215 21.53 -7.97 9.24
N PRO A 216 21.80 -8.72 8.16
CA PRO A 216 22.11 -10.14 8.24
C PRO A 216 23.42 -10.40 8.97
N GLY A 217 23.40 -11.35 9.89
CA GLY A 217 24.54 -11.66 10.73
C GLY A 217 24.36 -13.01 11.43
N VAL A 218 25.33 -13.34 12.30
CA VAL A 218 25.18 -14.45 13.24
C VAL A 218 24.68 -13.86 14.56
N ASP A 219 23.56 -14.37 15.05
CA ASP A 219 23.08 -14.06 16.38
C ASP A 219 24.08 -14.54 17.45
N ALA A 220 24.42 -13.66 18.39
CA ALA A 220 25.50 -13.89 19.34
C ALA A 220 25.15 -14.93 20.42
N GLU A 221 23.86 -15.11 20.73
CA GLU A 221 23.40 -16.00 21.79
C GLU A 221 23.14 -17.43 21.29
N SER A 222 22.45 -17.57 20.15
CA SER A 222 22.12 -18.87 19.56
C SER A 222 23.15 -19.40 18.56
N GLY A 223 24.10 -18.55 18.12
CA GLY A 223 25.09 -18.88 17.09
C GLY A 223 24.49 -19.11 15.70
N ARG A 224 23.22 -18.75 15.48
CA ARG A 224 22.52 -18.97 14.20
C ARG A 224 22.68 -17.78 13.27
N TYR A 225 22.90 -18.04 11.99
CA TYR A 225 22.76 -17.01 10.97
C TYR A 225 21.30 -16.57 10.88
N HIS A 226 21.06 -15.26 10.85
CA HIS A 226 19.75 -14.65 10.64
C HIS A 226 19.75 -13.75 9.40
N ARG A 227 18.64 -13.78 8.66
CA ARG A 227 18.43 -13.07 7.39
C ARG A 227 16.94 -12.75 7.24
N GLU A 228 16.54 -11.56 7.63
CA GLU A 228 15.17 -11.08 7.46
C GLU A 228 15.00 -10.30 6.14
N VAL A 229 13.77 -10.27 5.62
CA VAL A 229 13.31 -9.30 4.61
C VAL A 229 11.89 -8.83 4.95
N LEU A 230 11.53 -7.62 4.54
CA LEU A 230 10.19 -7.07 4.67
C LEU A 230 9.52 -7.02 3.29
N VAL A 231 8.35 -7.64 3.16
CA VAL A 231 7.48 -7.50 1.99
C VAL A 231 6.37 -6.51 2.30
N GLU A 232 6.33 -5.40 1.57
CA GLU A 232 5.31 -4.35 1.71
C GLU A 232 4.38 -4.37 0.50
N PHE A 233 3.06 -4.52 0.72
CA PHE A 233 2.08 -4.36 -0.35
C PHE A 233 0.68 -4.00 0.17
N LYS A 234 -0.08 -3.25 -0.63
CA LYS A 234 -1.50 -2.98 -0.36
C LYS A 234 -2.37 -4.10 -0.95
N PRO A 235 -3.22 -4.81 -0.18
CA PRO A 235 -4.02 -5.94 -0.67
C PRO A 235 -5.12 -5.53 -1.68
N LYS A 236 -5.48 -4.23 -1.70
CA LYS A 236 -6.54 -3.66 -2.53
C LYS A 236 -7.89 -4.40 -2.33
N TRP A 237 -8.71 -4.49 -3.37
CA TRP A 237 -10.11 -4.93 -3.27
C TRP A 237 -10.23 -6.46 -3.36
N LEU A 238 -10.35 -7.14 -2.22
CA LEU A 238 -10.52 -8.59 -2.10
C LEU A 238 -11.97 -9.06 -2.39
N SER A 239 -12.91 -8.11 -2.39
CA SER A 239 -14.32 -8.28 -2.76
C SER A 239 -14.65 -7.54 -4.07
N PRO A 240 -15.68 -7.96 -4.83
CA PRO A 240 -16.19 -7.22 -5.98
C PRO A 240 -16.52 -5.76 -5.67
N SER A 241 -16.40 -4.87 -6.66
CA SER A 241 -17.00 -3.54 -6.57
C SER A 241 -18.51 -3.68 -6.75
N PRO A 242 -19.35 -3.10 -5.89
CA PRO A 242 -20.80 -3.07 -6.10
C PRO A 242 -21.20 -2.39 -7.42
N SER A 243 -20.38 -1.46 -7.92
CA SER A 243 -20.58 -0.77 -9.20
C SER A 243 -20.11 -1.58 -10.43
N ALA A 244 -19.59 -2.81 -10.23
CA ALA A 244 -19.21 -3.68 -11.34
C ALA A 244 -20.48 -4.28 -12.02
N PRO A 245 -20.60 -4.19 -13.36
CA PRO A 245 -21.77 -4.69 -14.08
C PRO A 245 -21.89 -6.22 -14.03
N ALA A 246 -23.11 -6.74 -14.21
CA ALA A 246 -23.36 -8.16 -14.39
C ALA A 246 -22.49 -8.74 -15.52
N GLY A 247 -21.89 -9.91 -15.29
CA GLY A 247 -20.93 -10.51 -16.22
C GLY A 247 -19.53 -9.90 -16.22
N ALA A 248 -19.18 -9.07 -15.22
CA ALA A 248 -17.81 -8.61 -15.02
C ALA A 248 -16.80 -9.78 -14.97
N ARG A 249 -15.75 -9.68 -15.78
CA ARG A 249 -14.68 -10.69 -15.94
C ARG A 249 -13.39 -10.30 -15.20
N ARG A 250 -13.34 -9.12 -14.60
CA ARG A 250 -12.18 -8.57 -13.89
C ARG A 250 -12.60 -8.00 -12.54
N CYS A 251 -11.76 -8.13 -11.52
CA CYS A 251 -11.89 -7.32 -10.31
C CYS A 251 -11.54 -5.84 -10.60
N ARG A 252 -11.94 -4.93 -9.71
CA ARG A 252 -11.65 -3.49 -9.82
C ARG A 252 -10.18 -3.21 -10.08
N THR A 253 -9.28 -3.83 -9.31
CA THR A 253 -7.82 -3.60 -9.43
C THR A 253 -7.29 -3.99 -10.82
N CYS A 254 -7.79 -5.07 -11.42
CA CYS A 254 -7.41 -5.48 -12.77
C CYS A 254 -8.03 -4.58 -13.85
N ALA A 255 -9.30 -4.18 -13.71
CA ALA A 255 -9.94 -3.22 -14.60
C ALA A 255 -9.22 -1.85 -14.58
N LEU A 256 -8.89 -1.36 -13.38
CA LEU A 256 -8.20 -0.08 -13.17
C LEU A 256 -6.77 -0.07 -13.72
N ARG A 257 -5.98 -1.12 -13.48
CA ARG A 257 -4.63 -1.23 -14.06
C ARG A 257 -4.69 -1.21 -15.59
N ILE A 258 -5.55 -2.02 -16.21
CA ILE A 258 -5.69 -2.06 -17.68
C ILE A 258 -6.19 -0.71 -18.23
N SER A 259 -7.06 0.00 -17.51
CA SER A 259 -7.52 1.35 -17.87
C SER A 259 -6.45 2.44 -17.69
N LYS A 260 -5.48 2.27 -16.77
CA LYS A 260 -4.30 3.14 -16.64
C LYS A 260 -3.28 2.85 -17.76
N GLU A 261 -2.95 1.58 -18.01
CA GLU A 261 -2.05 1.17 -19.11
C GLU A 261 -2.55 1.66 -20.48
N TYR A 262 -3.84 1.53 -20.77
CA TYR A 262 -4.42 2.05 -22.01
C TYR A 262 -4.38 3.59 -22.10
N LYS A 263 -4.58 4.33 -20.99
CA LYS A 263 -4.42 5.80 -20.97
C LYS A 263 -2.98 6.19 -21.34
N LYS A 264 -1.98 5.40 -20.90
CA LYS A 264 -0.56 5.65 -21.10
C LYS A 264 -0.04 5.25 -22.48
N HIS A 265 -0.53 4.14 -23.03
CA HIS A 265 0.04 3.51 -24.23
C HIS A 265 -0.88 3.49 -25.46
N GLY A 266 -2.16 3.89 -25.33
CA GLY A 266 -3.13 3.90 -26.43
C GLY A 266 -3.52 2.52 -26.97
N THR A 267 -2.92 1.45 -26.47
CA THR A 267 -3.20 0.05 -26.79
C THR A 267 -3.26 -0.81 -25.53
N ILE A 268 -3.74 -2.04 -25.65
CA ILE A 268 -3.74 -3.01 -24.55
C ILE A 268 -2.74 -4.11 -24.89
N VAL A 269 -1.55 -4.02 -24.28
CA VAL A 269 -0.53 -5.06 -24.37
C VAL A 269 -0.94 -6.25 -23.50
N VAL A 270 -1.71 -7.18 -24.09
CA VAL A 270 -2.04 -8.44 -23.45
C VAL A 270 -0.82 -9.37 -23.55
N GLY A 271 -0.03 -9.43 -22.48
CA GLY A 271 1.06 -10.42 -22.37
C GLY A 271 0.52 -11.86 -22.42
N ASN A 272 1.24 -12.75 -23.10
CA ASN A 272 0.85 -14.15 -23.30
C ASN A 272 1.00 -14.97 -22.01
N GLY A 273 0.02 -14.88 -21.11
CA GLY A 273 -0.11 -15.75 -19.93
C GLY A 273 0.90 -15.50 -18.79
N SER A 274 1.97 -14.74 -19.03
CA SER A 274 2.97 -14.38 -18.03
C SER A 274 3.48 -12.95 -18.23
N GLY A 275 3.96 -12.34 -17.14
CA GLY A 275 4.93 -11.24 -17.19
C GLY A 275 4.48 -9.92 -17.84
N ASN A 276 3.62 -9.15 -17.15
CA ASN A 276 4.07 -7.79 -16.83
C ASN A 276 4.52 -7.83 -15.35
N PRO A 277 5.82 -7.68 -15.03
CA PRO A 277 6.29 -7.81 -13.65
C PRO A 277 5.61 -6.77 -12.75
N GLY A 278 5.04 -7.23 -11.63
CA GLY A 278 4.26 -6.40 -10.71
C GLY A 278 2.73 -6.54 -10.83
N HIS A 279 2.21 -7.22 -11.85
CA HIS A 279 0.76 -7.44 -12.01
C HIS A 279 0.28 -8.68 -11.26
N TRP A 280 -0.81 -8.55 -10.48
CA TRP A 280 -1.43 -9.63 -9.69
C TRP A 280 -2.91 -9.36 -9.38
N CYS A 281 -3.72 -10.39 -9.16
CA CYS A 281 -5.15 -10.21 -8.83
C CYS A 281 -5.44 -10.34 -7.32
N PRO A 282 -6.10 -9.37 -6.68
CA PRO A 282 -6.65 -9.52 -5.33
C PRO A 282 -7.52 -10.76 -5.10
N PHE A 283 -8.27 -11.20 -6.11
CA PHE A 283 -9.10 -12.41 -6.02
C PHE A 283 -8.30 -13.70 -6.17
N ASP A 284 -7.05 -13.64 -6.64
CA ASP A 284 -6.13 -14.77 -6.64
C ASP A 284 -5.47 -14.92 -5.26
N LEU A 285 -5.14 -13.80 -4.60
CA LEU A 285 -4.67 -13.78 -3.22
C LEU A 285 -5.77 -14.27 -2.24
N ALA A 286 -6.98 -13.69 -2.31
CA ALA A 286 -8.12 -14.09 -1.47
C ALA A 286 -8.96 -15.25 -2.07
N SER A 287 -8.31 -16.15 -2.82
CA SER A 287 -8.94 -17.33 -3.44
C SER A 287 -9.08 -18.52 -2.49
N GLY A 288 -8.10 -18.70 -1.59
CA GLY A 288 -7.88 -19.96 -0.86
C GLY A 288 -7.15 -21.05 -1.65
N GLU A 289 -6.91 -20.83 -2.95
CA GLU A 289 -6.32 -21.79 -3.88
C GLU A 289 -4.79 -21.61 -3.98
N PRO A 290 -3.95 -22.56 -3.53
CA PRO A 290 -2.50 -22.36 -3.43
C PRO A 290 -1.82 -21.95 -4.73
N HIS A 291 -2.29 -22.47 -5.88
CA HIS A 291 -1.77 -22.07 -7.20
C HIS A 291 -2.06 -20.59 -7.51
N ARG A 292 -3.28 -20.12 -7.24
CA ARG A 292 -3.69 -18.73 -7.49
C ARG A 292 -3.02 -17.79 -6.49
N ILE A 293 -2.93 -18.16 -5.22
CA ILE A 293 -2.16 -17.44 -4.20
C ILE A 293 -0.71 -17.27 -4.67
N ARG A 294 -0.07 -18.31 -5.20
CA ARG A 294 1.28 -18.23 -5.77
C ARG A 294 1.41 -17.30 -6.98
N LEU A 295 0.42 -17.27 -7.89
CA LEU A 295 0.38 -16.27 -8.97
C LEU A 295 0.28 -14.84 -8.42
N ALA A 296 -0.52 -14.63 -7.37
CA ALA A 296 -0.63 -13.33 -6.73
C ALA A 296 0.68 -12.89 -6.05
N VAL A 297 1.27 -13.78 -5.24
CA VAL A 297 2.55 -13.56 -4.53
C VAL A 297 3.68 -13.28 -5.52
N ARG A 298 3.77 -14.01 -6.63
CA ARG A 298 4.77 -13.74 -7.70
C ARG A 298 4.67 -12.33 -8.27
N GLY A 299 3.45 -11.84 -8.48
CA GLY A 299 3.24 -10.46 -8.95
C GLY A 299 3.55 -9.42 -7.87
N ILE A 300 3.16 -9.66 -6.61
CA ILE A 300 3.52 -8.81 -5.45
C ILE A 300 5.04 -8.70 -5.30
N LEU A 301 5.75 -9.84 -5.21
CA LEU A 301 7.21 -9.92 -5.11
C LEU A 301 7.96 -9.44 -6.36
N SER A 302 7.24 -9.01 -7.41
CA SER A 302 7.79 -8.39 -8.62
C SER A 302 7.39 -6.91 -8.76
N GLN A 303 6.72 -6.32 -7.77
CA GLN A 303 6.47 -4.88 -7.73
C GLN A 303 7.74 -4.12 -7.29
N LYS A 304 8.02 -2.99 -7.96
CA LYS A 304 9.13 -2.09 -7.67
C LYS A 304 9.07 -1.60 -6.22
N GLY A 305 10.06 -1.97 -5.41
CA GLY A 305 10.16 -1.58 -4.00
C GLY A 305 9.37 -2.44 -3.00
N ALA A 306 8.60 -3.43 -3.44
CA ALA A 306 7.79 -4.27 -2.55
C ALA A 306 8.60 -5.26 -1.69
N ILE A 307 9.90 -5.43 -1.96
CA ILE A 307 10.83 -6.17 -1.10
C ILE A 307 11.86 -5.17 -0.58
N LEU A 308 11.91 -5.05 0.74
CA LEU A 308 12.84 -4.20 1.48
C LEU A 308 13.76 -5.10 2.30
N THR A 309 15.07 -4.97 2.09
CA THR A 309 16.09 -5.61 2.93
C THR A 309 16.42 -4.75 4.16
N GLY A 310 16.27 -3.43 4.11
CA GLY A 310 16.44 -2.55 5.28
C GLY A 310 17.87 -2.07 5.53
N TRP A 311 18.89 -2.87 5.21
CA TRP A 311 20.29 -2.45 5.27
C TRP A 311 20.84 -1.97 3.91
N LYS A 312 21.91 -1.16 3.96
CA LYS A 312 22.86 -1.00 2.85
C LYS A 312 24.05 -1.92 3.07
N GLU A 313 24.58 -2.50 2.01
CA GLU A 313 25.88 -3.17 2.01
C GLU A 313 27.00 -2.15 2.29
N THR A 314 28.19 -2.64 2.65
CA THR A 314 29.39 -1.82 2.90
C THR A 314 29.83 -0.98 1.69
N ASN A 315 29.35 -1.31 0.49
CA ASN A 315 29.55 -0.59 -0.77
C ASN A 315 28.45 0.47 -1.07
N GLY A 316 27.48 0.65 -0.17
CA GLY A 316 26.37 1.61 -0.29
C GLY A 316 25.14 1.13 -1.09
N ARG A 317 25.20 -0.03 -1.76
CA ARG A 317 24.03 -0.65 -2.42
C ARG A 317 23.01 -1.12 -1.38
N LYS A 318 21.73 -1.21 -1.75
CA LYS A 318 20.77 -1.98 -0.94
C LYS A 318 21.14 -3.46 -1.03
N GLY A 319 21.02 -4.21 0.06
CA GLY A 319 21.19 -5.66 -0.02
C GLY A 319 20.20 -6.27 -1.01
N GLU A 320 20.67 -7.10 -1.93
CA GLU A 320 19.83 -7.83 -2.89
C GLU A 320 19.46 -9.22 -2.35
N ILE A 321 18.35 -9.78 -2.87
CA ILE A 321 17.99 -11.19 -2.65
C ILE A 321 18.40 -12.03 -3.86
N ASN A 322 19.05 -13.17 -3.60
CA ASN A 322 19.43 -14.10 -4.65
C ASN A 322 18.26 -15.01 -5.08
N GLY A 323 18.45 -15.80 -6.14
CA GLY A 323 17.39 -16.66 -6.70
C GLY A 323 16.85 -17.73 -5.74
N TYR A 324 17.70 -18.26 -4.85
CA TYR A 324 17.30 -19.25 -3.85
C TYR A 324 16.54 -18.60 -2.67
N GLU A 325 17.00 -17.44 -2.21
CA GLU A 325 16.26 -16.62 -1.24
C GLU A 325 14.88 -16.22 -1.75
N ARG A 326 14.79 -15.84 -3.03
CA ARG A 326 13.51 -15.48 -3.66
C ARG A 326 12.54 -16.68 -3.76
N MET A 327 13.07 -17.89 -3.91
CA MET A 327 12.27 -19.12 -3.87
C MET A 327 11.72 -19.38 -2.46
N ILE A 328 12.59 -19.32 -1.43
CA ILE A 328 12.16 -19.44 -0.01
C ILE A 328 11.11 -18.38 0.33
N LEU A 329 11.33 -17.12 -0.08
CA LEU A 329 10.41 -16.02 0.16
C LEU A 329 9.04 -16.25 -0.51
N GLU A 330 9.02 -16.74 -1.76
CA GLU A 330 7.77 -17.10 -2.44
C GLU A 330 7.04 -18.22 -1.70
N ASP A 331 7.75 -19.29 -1.32
CA ASP A 331 7.15 -20.43 -0.62
C ASP A 331 6.62 -20.06 0.76
N LYS A 332 7.34 -19.27 1.56
CA LYS A 332 6.92 -18.81 2.89
C LYS A 332 5.72 -17.87 2.83
N VAL A 333 5.71 -16.91 1.91
CA VAL A 333 4.58 -15.98 1.76
C VAL A 333 3.34 -16.70 1.21
N VAL A 334 3.50 -17.66 0.29
CA VAL A 334 2.40 -18.55 -0.13
C VAL A 334 1.92 -19.42 1.04
N GLY A 335 2.84 -20.02 1.81
CA GLY A 335 2.54 -20.82 2.99
C GLY A 335 1.71 -20.05 4.02
N TYR A 336 2.13 -18.84 4.38
CA TYR A 336 1.40 -17.95 5.29
C TYR A 336 -0.05 -17.68 4.83
N PHE A 337 -0.26 -17.34 3.55
CA PHE A 337 -1.61 -17.07 3.02
C PHE A 337 -2.46 -18.33 2.79
N CYS A 338 -1.84 -19.50 2.62
CA CYS A 338 -2.51 -20.80 2.65
C CYS A 338 -2.83 -21.28 4.08
N GLY A 339 -2.07 -20.85 5.08
CA GLY A 339 -2.19 -21.26 6.47
C GLY A 339 -3.31 -20.54 7.25
N PRO A 340 -3.57 -20.94 8.52
CA PRO A 340 -4.70 -20.42 9.30
C PRO A 340 -4.66 -18.90 9.52
N LYS A 341 -3.49 -18.34 9.87
CA LYS A 341 -3.31 -16.91 10.14
C LYS A 341 -3.62 -16.06 8.89
N GLY A 342 -3.06 -16.40 7.72
CA GLY A 342 -3.33 -15.67 6.49
C GLY A 342 -4.76 -15.84 5.95
N LYS A 343 -5.36 -17.03 6.10
CA LYS A 343 -6.80 -17.25 5.81
C LYS A 343 -7.70 -16.38 6.68
N MET A 344 -7.42 -16.27 7.98
CA MET A 344 -8.16 -15.40 8.90
C MET A 344 -8.03 -13.93 8.52
N LEU A 345 -6.80 -13.44 8.29
CA LEU A 345 -6.51 -12.07 7.88
C LEU A 345 -7.24 -11.69 6.58
N LEU A 346 -7.08 -12.48 5.51
CA LEU A 346 -7.74 -12.22 4.22
C LEU A 346 -9.27 -12.37 4.33
N GLY A 347 -9.77 -13.27 5.18
CA GLY A 347 -11.20 -13.44 5.47
C GLY A 347 -11.82 -12.22 6.15
N LEU A 348 -11.18 -11.67 7.19
CA LEU A 348 -11.61 -10.44 7.86
C LEU A 348 -11.60 -9.25 6.89
N LEU A 349 -10.51 -9.05 6.15
CA LEU A 349 -10.40 -7.99 5.15
C LEU A 349 -11.52 -8.11 4.10
N LYS A 350 -11.74 -9.29 3.52
CA LYS A 350 -12.79 -9.54 2.51
C LYS A 350 -14.20 -9.31 3.07
N LYS A 351 -14.46 -9.72 4.31
CA LYS A 351 -15.70 -9.46 5.06
C LYS A 351 -15.96 -7.94 5.15
N TYR A 352 -15.05 -7.20 5.78
CA TYR A 352 -15.24 -5.75 6.01
C TYR A 352 -15.38 -4.96 4.70
N GLN A 353 -14.55 -5.28 3.68
CA GLN A 353 -14.63 -4.61 2.37
C GLN A 353 -15.93 -4.86 1.59
N GLY A 354 -16.68 -5.91 1.92
CA GLY A 354 -17.97 -6.24 1.29
C GLY A 354 -19.19 -5.92 2.17
N SER A 355 -19.08 -5.99 3.50
CA SER A 355 -20.20 -5.67 4.40
C SER A 355 -20.47 -4.18 4.53
N TRP A 356 -19.45 -3.34 4.33
CA TRP A 356 -19.53 -1.89 4.56
C TRP A 356 -19.69 -1.05 3.29
N ASP A 357 -19.38 -1.58 2.12
CA ASP A 357 -19.74 -0.96 0.86
C ASP A 357 -20.47 -1.98 -0.01
N GLN A 358 -21.78 -1.82 -0.03
CA GLN A 358 -22.73 -2.67 -0.75
C GLN A 358 -23.33 -1.97 -1.98
N GLN A 359 -22.97 -0.70 -2.23
CA GLN A 359 -23.67 0.16 -3.21
C GLN A 359 -22.72 0.93 -4.15
N GLY A 360 -21.48 1.20 -3.73
CA GLY A 360 -20.49 1.95 -4.48
C GLY A 360 -20.66 3.47 -4.39
N PRO A 361 -19.63 4.24 -4.80
CA PRO A 361 -19.54 5.68 -4.50
C PRO A 361 -20.67 6.52 -5.11
N ALA A 362 -21.18 6.15 -6.30
CA ALA A 362 -22.23 6.90 -6.98
C ALA A 362 -23.60 6.82 -6.25
N ALA A 363 -23.88 5.72 -5.55
CA ALA A 363 -25.08 5.59 -4.73
C ALA A 363 -24.94 6.31 -3.38
N ILE A 364 -23.73 6.30 -2.80
CA ILE A 364 -23.45 6.94 -1.50
C ILE A 364 -23.40 8.48 -1.62
N PHE A 365 -22.78 9.03 -2.66
CA PHE A 365 -22.53 10.47 -2.82
C PHE A 365 -23.30 11.14 -3.97
N GLY A 366 -24.12 10.38 -4.71
CA GLY A 366 -24.89 10.87 -5.86
C GLY A 366 -24.07 10.96 -7.16
N GLU A 367 -24.71 10.71 -8.32
CA GLU A 367 -24.02 10.50 -9.59
C GLU A 367 -23.17 11.67 -10.09
N LYS A 368 -23.49 12.91 -9.70
CA LYS A 368 -22.74 14.11 -10.11
C LYS A 368 -21.52 14.40 -9.23
N GLY A 369 -21.54 13.96 -7.96
CA GLY A 369 -20.51 14.22 -6.95
C GLY A 369 -20.10 15.69 -6.91
N ASP A 370 -20.95 16.56 -6.36
CA ASP A 370 -20.68 18.01 -6.40
C ASP A 370 -19.31 18.36 -5.77
N LYS A 371 -18.64 19.38 -6.30
CA LYS A 371 -17.36 19.86 -5.76
C LYS A 371 -17.50 20.31 -4.30
N ASN A 372 -18.70 20.74 -3.95
CA ASN A 372 -19.09 21.20 -2.61
C ASN A 372 -19.87 20.13 -1.83
N THR A 373 -19.61 18.83 -2.02
CA THR A 373 -20.06 17.82 -1.05
C THR A 373 -19.27 17.90 0.26
N GLU A 374 -19.52 18.97 1.01
CA GLU A 374 -19.89 18.85 2.43
C GLU A 374 -20.94 17.72 2.55
N PRO A 375 -21.08 17.01 3.69
CA PRO A 375 -22.25 16.17 3.89
C PRO A 375 -23.50 17.02 3.69
N LEU A 376 -24.48 16.55 2.91
CA LEU A 376 -25.74 17.26 2.75
C LEU A 376 -26.55 17.16 4.04
N ALA A 377 -26.21 18.03 5.00
CA ALA A 377 -27.17 18.60 5.93
C ALA A 377 -28.20 19.36 5.08
N GLY A 378 -29.17 18.61 4.56
CA GLY A 378 -30.16 19.15 3.66
C GLY A 378 -31.10 20.06 4.43
N GLU A 379 -30.98 21.36 4.20
CA GLU A 379 -31.92 22.37 4.73
C GLU A 379 -33.37 22.07 4.29
N ASP A 380 -33.55 21.27 3.22
CA ASP A 380 -34.81 20.72 2.71
C ASP A 380 -34.98 19.18 2.89
N ARG A 381 -34.28 18.54 3.85
CA ARG A 381 -34.47 17.09 4.17
C ARG A 381 -34.92 16.86 5.61
N ASP A 382 -36.17 17.23 5.87
CA ASP A 382 -36.87 17.00 7.13
C ASP A 382 -37.42 15.56 7.24
N ASP A 383 -36.56 14.55 7.01
CA ASP A 383 -36.88 13.12 6.98
C ASP A 383 -35.90 12.27 7.81
N GLY A 384 -35.68 12.68 9.07
CA GLY A 384 -34.56 12.27 9.95
C GLY A 384 -34.10 10.80 9.93
N GLU A 385 -35.00 9.81 9.82
CA GLU A 385 -34.62 8.38 9.70
C GLU A 385 -33.77 8.08 8.46
N TRP A 386 -34.02 8.76 7.34
CA TRP A 386 -33.23 8.64 6.11
C TRP A 386 -31.89 9.38 6.20
N GLY A 387 -31.85 10.49 6.94
CA GLY A 387 -30.62 11.23 7.24
C GLY A 387 -29.62 10.36 7.98
N ASP A 388 -30.01 9.81 9.14
CA ASP A 388 -29.15 8.94 9.96
C ASP A 388 -28.66 7.71 9.18
N GLN A 389 -29.54 7.05 8.44
CA GLN A 389 -29.17 5.88 7.65
C GLN A 389 -28.22 6.24 6.50
N TRP A 390 -28.34 7.42 5.89
CA TRP A 390 -27.39 7.89 4.87
C TRP A 390 -26.02 8.21 5.49
N ILE A 391 -25.98 8.94 6.61
CA ILE A 391 -24.75 9.25 7.35
C ILE A 391 -23.98 7.97 7.72
N GLU A 392 -24.70 6.94 8.19
CA GLU A 392 -24.10 5.66 8.55
C GLU A 392 -23.58 4.87 7.34
N ASN A 393 -24.24 4.99 6.18
CA ASN A 393 -23.76 4.43 4.92
C ASN A 393 -22.49 5.14 4.41
N VAL A 394 -22.38 6.46 4.59
CA VAL A 394 -21.14 7.21 4.32
C VAL A 394 -20.00 6.73 5.22
N LYS A 395 -20.21 6.63 6.55
CA LYS A 395 -19.20 6.15 7.51
C LYS A 395 -18.68 4.76 7.12
N LYS A 396 -19.59 3.81 6.87
CA LYS A 396 -19.26 2.46 6.39
C LYS A 396 -18.46 2.50 5.08
N TYR A 397 -18.86 3.30 4.08
CA TYR A 397 -18.13 3.43 2.82
C TYR A 397 -16.69 3.94 3.02
N LEU A 398 -16.49 4.96 3.85
CA LEU A 398 -15.16 5.52 4.16
C LEU A 398 -14.28 4.49 4.88
N MET A 399 -14.83 3.74 5.84
CA MET A 399 -14.15 2.63 6.51
C MET A 399 -13.76 1.52 5.53
N ALA A 400 -14.65 1.14 4.59
CA ALA A 400 -14.34 0.20 3.53
C ALA A 400 -13.18 0.71 2.66
N MET A 401 -13.17 2.00 2.31
CA MET A 401 -12.10 2.62 1.51
C MET A 401 -10.76 2.71 2.23
N THR A 402 -10.73 2.82 3.56
CA THR A 402 -9.50 2.61 4.35
C THR A 402 -9.05 1.16 4.29
N VAL A 403 -9.95 0.19 4.54
CA VAL A 403 -9.59 -1.26 4.49
C VAL A 403 -9.21 -1.74 3.08
N ARG A 404 -9.56 -0.99 2.03
CA ARG A 404 -9.14 -1.21 0.63
C ARG A 404 -7.79 -0.57 0.26
N ASP A 405 -7.24 0.28 1.12
CA ASP A 405 -5.99 1.01 0.86
C ASP A 405 -5.01 1.01 2.04
N LEU A 406 -5.26 0.21 3.07
CA LEU A 406 -4.25 -0.19 4.06
C LEU A 406 -3.06 -0.90 3.40
N THR A 407 -1.98 -1.03 4.15
CA THR A 407 -0.74 -1.71 3.75
C THR A 407 -0.53 -2.94 4.62
N LEU A 408 -0.15 -4.06 3.99
CA LEU A 408 0.32 -5.26 4.67
C LEU A 408 1.84 -5.30 4.64
N PHE A 409 2.42 -5.48 5.82
CA PHE A 409 3.84 -5.63 6.08
C PHE A 409 4.10 -7.07 6.51
N LEU A 410 4.85 -7.85 5.73
CA LEU A 410 5.26 -9.20 6.07
C LEU A 410 6.77 -9.21 6.33
N LYS A 411 7.19 -9.27 7.60
CA LYS A 411 8.59 -9.55 7.92
C LYS A 411 8.81 -11.06 7.87
N VAL A 412 9.77 -11.49 7.05
CA VAL A 412 10.00 -12.90 6.70
C VAL A 412 11.44 -13.25 7.03
N ASP A 413 11.64 -14.23 7.90
CA ASP A 413 12.93 -14.90 8.08
C ASP A 413 13.21 -15.83 6.87
N LEU A 414 14.39 -15.73 6.27
CA LEU A 414 14.86 -16.58 5.16
C LEU A 414 15.91 -17.60 5.61
N SER A 415 16.32 -17.59 6.87
CA SER A 415 17.38 -18.44 7.43
C SER A 415 16.90 -19.88 7.63
N THR A 416 15.60 -20.06 7.88
CA THR A 416 14.95 -21.37 7.94
C THR A 416 14.28 -21.72 6.60
N PRO A 417 14.21 -23.01 6.21
CA PRO A 417 13.37 -23.43 5.08
C PRO A 417 11.87 -23.23 5.41
N PRO A 418 10.97 -23.21 4.40
CA PRO A 418 9.53 -23.15 4.62
C PRO A 418 9.01 -24.31 5.49
N ALA A 419 7.91 -24.09 6.22
CA ALA A 419 7.25 -25.15 7.00
C ALA A 419 6.91 -26.39 6.15
N ARG A 420 7.22 -27.59 6.67
CA ARG A 420 6.96 -28.86 5.96
C ARG A 420 5.49 -29.29 5.96
N ASP A 421 4.72 -28.86 6.95
CA ASP A 421 3.27 -29.06 7.02
C ASP A 421 2.57 -27.74 6.62
N PRO A 422 1.77 -27.71 5.53
CA PRO A 422 1.06 -26.51 5.10
C PRO A 422 -0.10 -26.10 6.04
N ASN A 423 -0.43 -26.91 7.05
CA ASN A 423 -1.44 -26.59 8.07
C ASN A 423 -0.84 -25.94 9.33
N ALA A 424 0.46 -26.13 9.57
CA ALA A 424 1.15 -25.47 10.65
C ALA A 424 1.20 -23.95 10.41
N SER A 425 1.13 -23.15 11.49
CA SER A 425 1.41 -21.73 11.39
C SER A 425 2.91 -21.53 11.21
N ASP A 426 3.35 -21.19 9.99
CA ASP A 426 4.74 -20.81 9.74
C ASP A 426 5.05 -19.49 10.46
N GLU A 427 5.73 -19.58 11.60
CA GLU A 427 6.06 -18.44 12.46
C GLU A 427 7.19 -17.58 11.90
N SER A 428 7.86 -18.04 10.84
CA SER A 428 8.87 -17.26 10.13
C SER A 428 8.28 -16.14 9.25
N VAL A 429 6.95 -15.96 9.23
CA VAL A 429 6.26 -14.83 8.59
C VAL A 429 5.43 -14.06 9.63
N GLN A 430 5.93 -12.89 10.04
CA GLN A 430 5.24 -11.94 10.90
C GLN A 430 4.48 -10.93 10.03
N ALA A 431 3.15 -10.90 10.14
CA ALA A 431 2.28 -10.01 9.35
C ALA A 431 1.68 -8.88 10.18
N ARG A 432 1.65 -7.66 9.64
CA ARG A 432 1.04 -6.47 10.25
C ARG A 432 0.27 -5.63 9.22
N ILE A 433 -0.75 -4.92 9.69
CA ILE A 433 -1.57 -3.94 8.98
C ILE A 433 -1.13 -2.53 9.41
N GLY A 434 -0.86 -1.66 8.43
CA GLY A 434 -0.68 -0.21 8.62
C GLY A 434 -1.46 0.62 7.59
N ASP A 435 -1.20 1.93 7.54
CA ASP A 435 -1.93 2.91 6.70
C ASP A 435 -3.46 2.92 6.90
N LEU A 436 -3.91 2.69 8.13
CA LEU A 436 -5.32 2.74 8.57
C LEU A 436 -5.85 4.17 8.78
N ASP A 437 -5.30 5.17 8.10
CA ASP A 437 -5.83 6.54 8.13
C ASP A 437 -7.25 6.55 7.52
N LEU A 438 -8.24 7.09 8.25
CA LEU A 438 -9.64 7.15 7.80
C LEU A 438 -9.76 8.05 6.56
N LYS A 439 -10.35 7.56 5.48
CA LYS A 439 -10.55 8.37 4.26
C LYS A 439 -11.64 9.45 4.48
N SER A 440 -11.48 10.61 3.85
CA SER A 440 -12.49 11.67 3.76
C SER A 440 -12.98 11.82 2.30
N PRO A 441 -14.26 12.18 2.07
CA PRO A 441 -14.82 12.48 0.74
C PRO A 441 -14.49 13.90 0.25
N GLU A 442 -14.03 14.79 1.15
CA GLU A 442 -13.69 16.20 0.87
C GLU A 442 -12.64 16.37 -0.25
N ASN A 443 -12.40 17.63 -0.66
CA ASN A 443 -11.31 18.00 -1.56
C ASN A 443 -11.36 17.17 -2.88
N GLY A 444 -12.58 16.96 -3.38
CA GLY A 444 -12.89 16.20 -4.59
C GLY A 444 -12.75 14.67 -4.48
N LYS A 445 -12.46 14.07 -3.31
CA LYS A 445 -12.22 12.62 -3.21
C LYS A 445 -13.47 11.78 -3.51
N ALA A 446 -14.66 12.18 -3.06
CA ALA A 446 -15.91 11.51 -3.43
C ALA A 446 -16.12 11.50 -4.95
N LYS A 447 -16.01 12.68 -5.60
CA LYS A 447 -16.09 12.80 -7.06
C LYS A 447 -15.06 11.93 -7.78
N TYR A 448 -13.81 11.93 -7.33
CA TYR A 448 -12.77 11.06 -7.90
C TYR A 448 -13.12 9.57 -7.81
N TRP A 449 -13.73 9.11 -6.70
CA TRP A 449 -14.19 7.72 -6.59
C TRP A 449 -15.36 7.39 -7.52
N ILE A 450 -16.31 8.32 -7.67
CA ILE A 450 -17.41 8.22 -8.64
C ILE A 450 -16.86 8.12 -10.06
N ASP A 451 -16.07 9.12 -10.49
CA ASP A 451 -15.54 9.24 -11.85
C ASP A 451 -14.70 8.00 -12.23
N VAL A 452 -13.94 7.43 -11.28
CA VAL A 452 -13.20 6.18 -11.49
C VAL A 452 -14.13 5.00 -11.70
N GLU A 453 -15.11 4.74 -10.83
CA GLU A 453 -16.01 3.58 -11.03
C GLU A 453 -16.87 3.71 -12.30
N THR A 454 -17.39 4.91 -12.58
CA THR A 454 -18.13 5.26 -13.80
C THR A 454 -17.28 4.96 -15.04
N LYS A 455 -16.02 5.44 -15.09
CA LYS A 455 -15.08 5.14 -16.19
C LYS A 455 -14.83 3.64 -16.35
N LEU A 456 -14.69 2.88 -15.26
CA LEU A 456 -14.43 1.43 -15.31
C LEU A 456 -15.63 0.63 -15.79
N ARG A 457 -16.84 1.06 -15.41
CA ARG A 457 -18.13 0.50 -15.85
C ARG A 457 -18.38 0.78 -17.34
N GLU A 458 -18.43 2.04 -17.72
CA GLU A 458 -18.85 2.47 -19.07
C GLU A 458 -17.79 2.23 -20.14
N GLY A 459 -16.51 2.26 -19.79
CA GLY A 459 -15.43 1.89 -20.71
C GLY A 459 -15.30 0.37 -20.98
N GLY A 460 -16.14 -0.48 -20.38
CA GLY A 460 -16.12 -1.93 -20.56
C GLY A 460 -14.96 -2.67 -19.87
N TRP A 461 -14.20 -1.97 -19.02
CA TRP A 461 -12.99 -2.49 -18.37
C TRP A 461 -13.29 -3.63 -17.38
N TYR A 462 -14.47 -3.63 -16.77
CA TYR A 462 -14.96 -4.74 -15.95
C TYR A 462 -15.31 -5.99 -16.77
N THR A 463 -15.99 -5.82 -17.91
CA THR A 463 -16.53 -6.90 -18.77
C THR A 463 -15.53 -7.48 -19.78
N ALA A 464 -14.35 -6.87 -19.93
CA ALA A 464 -13.38 -7.16 -20.99
C ALA A 464 -13.91 -6.82 -22.41
N THR A 465 -14.78 -5.81 -22.50
CA THR A 465 -15.40 -5.32 -23.74
C THR A 465 -14.91 -3.93 -24.14
N GLU A 466 -13.84 -3.43 -23.52
CA GLU A 466 -13.16 -2.22 -23.95
C GLU A 466 -12.74 -2.27 -25.43
N LYS A 467 -12.76 -1.11 -26.13
CA LYS A 467 -12.42 -1.03 -27.56
C LYS A 467 -10.94 -1.34 -27.78
N LYS A 468 -10.63 -2.59 -28.12
CA LYS A 468 -9.29 -3.02 -28.56
C LYS A 468 -8.91 -2.32 -29.86
N THR A 469 -8.08 -1.29 -29.76
CA THR A 469 -7.26 -0.80 -30.87
C THR A 469 -6.40 -1.96 -31.37
N ARG A 470 -6.78 -2.54 -32.52
CA ARG A 470 -6.00 -3.60 -33.15
C ARG A 470 -4.63 -3.03 -33.50
N HIS A 471 -3.56 -3.67 -33.04
CA HIS A 471 -2.31 -3.57 -33.78
C HIS A 471 -2.59 -4.04 -35.20
N THR A 472 -2.47 -3.13 -36.17
CA THR A 472 -2.15 -3.53 -37.54
C THR A 472 -0.81 -4.24 -37.47
N ASN A 473 -0.81 -5.57 -37.52
CA ASN A 473 0.41 -6.34 -37.70
C ASN A 473 1.16 -5.71 -38.88
N GLY A 474 2.38 -5.24 -38.62
CA GLY A 474 3.19 -4.58 -39.64
C GLY A 474 3.23 -5.45 -40.87
N HIS A 475 2.87 -4.90 -42.03
CA HIS A 475 2.93 -5.62 -43.29
C HIS A 475 4.36 -6.14 -43.46
N ARG A 476 4.55 -7.44 -43.25
CA ARG A 476 5.83 -8.11 -43.50
C ARG A 476 6.13 -7.87 -44.97
N PRO A 477 7.17 -7.08 -45.34
CA PRO A 477 7.42 -6.79 -46.73
C PRO A 477 7.63 -8.12 -47.45
N GLN A 478 6.91 -8.36 -48.54
CA GLN A 478 7.19 -9.54 -49.35
C GLN A 478 8.59 -9.37 -49.94
N VAL A 479 9.55 -10.08 -49.37
CA VAL A 479 10.89 -10.23 -49.96
C VAL A 479 10.72 -11.05 -51.23
N THR A 480 10.44 -10.35 -52.32
CA THR A 480 10.32 -10.93 -53.65
C THR A 480 11.69 -11.48 -54.03
N ARG A 481 11.80 -12.81 -54.10
CA ARG A 481 13.01 -13.48 -54.56
C ARG A 481 13.31 -13.04 -55.99
N LYS A 482 14.37 -12.24 -56.18
CA LYS A 482 15.07 -12.13 -57.47
C LYS A 482 16.45 -12.76 -57.33
N ALA A 483 16.78 -13.65 -58.26
CA ALA A 483 18.05 -14.34 -58.32
C ALA A 483 18.73 -14.06 -59.67
N SER A 484 19.91 -13.46 -59.62
CA SER A 484 20.83 -13.22 -60.75
C SER A 484 22.17 -12.77 -60.13
N VAL A 485 23.13 -13.68 -59.89
CA VAL A 485 24.15 -14.18 -60.84
C VAL A 485 25.34 -13.20 -61.01
N ALA A 486 26.49 -13.66 -60.47
CA ALA A 486 27.89 -13.39 -60.81
C ALA A 486 28.39 -12.00 -61.28
N GLY A 487 29.50 -11.55 -60.69
CA GLY A 487 30.29 -10.40 -61.18
C GLY A 487 31.56 -10.12 -60.36
N ASP A 488 32.64 -10.90 -60.58
CA ASP A 488 33.97 -10.63 -59.98
C ASP A 488 34.63 -9.38 -60.60
N LYS A 489 35.18 -8.50 -59.75
CA LYS A 489 36.45 -7.81 -60.00
C LYS A 489 37.06 -7.15 -58.75
N ARG A 490 38.34 -7.44 -58.53
CA ARG A 490 39.23 -6.86 -57.51
C ARG A 490 39.69 -5.45 -57.90
N LYS A 491 40.08 -4.62 -56.92
CA LYS A 491 41.32 -3.80 -57.00
C LYS A 491 41.82 -3.33 -55.63
N HIS A 492 43.11 -2.99 -55.58
CA HIS A 492 43.91 -2.72 -54.38
C HIS A 492 43.63 -1.36 -53.73
N GLY A 493 44.09 -1.20 -52.47
CA GLY A 493 44.14 0.07 -51.74
C GLY A 493 44.69 -0.08 -50.32
N GLU A 494 45.95 -0.48 -50.17
CA GLU A 494 46.65 -0.48 -48.88
C GLU A 494 47.15 0.92 -48.53
N VAL A 495 46.91 1.39 -47.30
CA VAL A 495 47.71 2.41 -46.60
C VAL A 495 47.72 2.07 -45.11
N GLU A 496 48.90 1.81 -44.54
CA GLU A 496 49.09 1.72 -43.09
C GLU A 496 49.25 3.12 -42.47
N GLY A 497 48.89 3.29 -41.19
CA GLY A 497 49.03 4.56 -40.48
C GLY A 497 48.78 4.42 -38.97
N GLU A 498 49.65 5.03 -38.16
CA GLU A 498 49.78 4.76 -36.73
C GLU A 498 48.80 5.53 -35.80
N ILE A 499 48.81 5.15 -34.52
CA ILE A 499 48.04 5.73 -33.42
C ILE A 499 48.84 6.85 -32.73
N VAL A 500 48.34 8.08 -32.71
CA VAL A 500 48.64 9.08 -31.64
C VAL A 500 47.40 9.96 -31.37
N ASP A 501 47.19 10.30 -30.10
CA ASP A 501 46.28 11.32 -29.54
C ASP A 501 44.93 11.67 -30.21
N GLY A 502 43.87 11.08 -29.63
CA GLY A 502 43.30 11.80 -28.47
C GLY A 502 42.31 12.95 -28.71
N ARG A 503 41.83 13.23 -29.93
CA ARG A 503 40.58 14.01 -30.18
C ARG A 503 40.09 13.91 -31.64
N LYS A 504 38.80 13.63 -31.85
CA LYS A 504 38.09 13.97 -33.10
C LYS A 504 36.65 14.40 -32.81
N ILE A 505 36.22 15.45 -33.50
CA ILE A 505 34.83 15.92 -33.55
C ILE A 505 34.15 15.27 -34.75
N GLY A 506 32.93 14.77 -34.58
CA GLY A 506 32.08 14.27 -35.67
C GLY A 506 31.11 15.35 -36.17
N PRO A 507 31.00 15.60 -37.49
CA PRO A 507 30.01 16.50 -38.04
C PRO A 507 28.67 15.79 -38.33
N THR A 508 27.59 16.56 -38.38
CA THR A 508 26.18 16.13 -38.59
C THR A 508 25.61 15.25 -37.45
N GLY A 509 24.41 15.52 -36.95
CA GLY A 509 23.49 16.59 -37.34
C GLY A 509 22.05 16.44 -36.84
N GLU A 510 21.67 15.26 -36.37
CA GLU A 510 20.34 14.96 -35.82
C GLU A 510 20.46 14.23 -34.48
N SER A 511 20.16 14.95 -33.39
CA SER A 511 20.02 14.35 -32.06
C SER A 511 18.58 13.87 -31.87
N ILE A 512 18.37 12.55 -31.90
CA ILE A 512 17.10 11.96 -31.46
C ILE A 512 16.98 12.17 -29.95
N GLU A 513 16.19 13.15 -29.53
CA GLU A 513 15.80 13.31 -28.13
C GLU A 513 14.93 12.12 -27.70
N VAL A 514 15.56 11.15 -27.04
CA VAL A 514 14.82 10.12 -26.30
C VAL A 514 14.25 10.78 -25.05
N LEU A 515 13.05 11.35 -25.19
CA LEU A 515 12.26 11.90 -24.08
C LEU A 515 11.90 10.78 -23.10
N ILE A 516 12.75 10.57 -22.11
CA ILE A 516 12.46 9.74 -20.94
C ILE A 516 11.48 10.52 -20.06
N GLU A 517 10.19 10.49 -20.42
CA GLU A 517 9.13 10.99 -19.57
C GLU A 517 9.16 10.25 -18.22
N ARG A 518 9.38 11.02 -17.16
CA ARG A 518 9.63 10.50 -15.81
C ARG A 518 8.35 9.89 -15.24
N GLU A 519 8.50 8.81 -14.46
CA GLU A 519 7.39 8.13 -13.78
C GLU A 519 6.62 9.09 -12.87
N ARG A 520 5.46 9.57 -13.33
CA ARG A 520 4.49 10.32 -12.54
C ARG A 520 3.60 9.36 -11.76
N ASP A 521 3.92 9.19 -10.47
CA ASP A 521 3.02 8.60 -9.49
C ASP A 521 1.88 9.60 -9.15
N GLU A 522 0.93 9.78 -10.07
CA GLU A 522 -0.29 10.57 -9.90
C GLU A 522 -1.25 9.92 -8.88
N GLU A 523 -0.85 9.90 -7.61
CA GLU A 523 -1.70 9.74 -6.41
C GLU A 523 -1.48 10.92 -5.41
N GLY A 524 -1.24 12.11 -5.98
CA GLY A 524 -1.46 13.43 -5.37
C GLY A 524 -2.57 14.17 -6.14
N LEU A 525 -3.03 15.32 -5.63
CA LEU A 525 -3.94 16.20 -6.38
C LEU A 525 -3.13 17.09 -7.33
N ASP A 526 -3.65 17.34 -8.54
CA ASP A 526 -3.19 18.46 -9.36
C ASP A 526 -3.70 19.76 -8.71
N GLU A 527 -2.79 20.59 -8.22
CA GLU A 527 -3.08 21.96 -7.76
C GLU A 527 -2.32 22.93 -8.68
N ASP A 528 -3.06 23.59 -9.59
CA ASP A 528 -2.55 24.61 -10.51
C ASP A 528 -2.16 25.90 -9.73
N ILE A 529 -1.05 25.85 -9.00
CA ILE A 529 -0.45 27.03 -8.38
C ILE A 529 0.17 27.90 -9.48
N LYS A 530 -0.60 28.88 -9.96
CA LYS A 530 -0.05 30.02 -10.71
C LYS A 530 0.76 30.87 -9.72
N PRO A 531 2.07 31.12 -9.95
CA PRO A 531 2.81 32.09 -9.16
C PRO A 531 2.33 33.50 -9.51
N GLU A 532 2.04 34.31 -8.49
CA GLU A 532 1.78 35.75 -8.67
C GLU A 532 3.08 36.51 -9.00
N GLU A 533 2.97 37.62 -9.73
CA GLU A 533 4.10 38.33 -10.30
C GLU A 533 4.81 39.23 -9.27
N THR A 534 5.92 38.77 -8.67
CA THR A 534 6.82 39.65 -7.90
C THR A 534 8.31 39.37 -8.13
N GLY A 535 9.08 40.43 -8.40
CA GLY A 535 10.48 40.57 -7.97
C GLY A 535 11.56 39.82 -8.76
N THR A 536 12.06 40.44 -9.83
CA THR A 536 13.30 40.01 -10.51
C THR A 536 14.56 40.22 -9.66
N VAL A 537 15.31 39.15 -9.35
CA VAL A 537 16.78 39.15 -9.16
C VAL A 537 17.35 37.88 -9.81
N SER A 538 18.61 37.90 -10.24
CA SER A 538 19.22 36.86 -11.10
C SER A 538 20.56 36.30 -10.56
N TRP A 539 21.05 35.26 -11.25
CA TRP A 539 22.32 34.53 -11.04
C TRP A 539 22.33 33.53 -9.86
N CYS A 540 23.09 32.42 -9.89
CA CYS A 540 24.02 31.92 -10.92
C CYS A 540 24.02 30.37 -11.04
N ARG A 541 24.78 29.84 -12.00
CA ARG A 541 24.96 28.41 -12.26
C ARG A 541 25.85 27.72 -11.22
N LEU A 542 25.54 26.46 -10.90
CA LEU A 542 26.38 25.32 -11.31
C LEU A 542 25.51 24.05 -11.47
#